data_AF-A0A2W4KD31-F1
#
_entry.id   AF-A0A2W4KD31-F1
#
_cell.length_a   1.000
_cell.length_b   1.000
_cell.length_c   1.000
_cell.angle_alpha   90.00
_cell.angle_beta   90.00
_cell.angle_gamma   90.00
#
_symmetry.space_group_name_H-M   'P 1'
#
loop_
_entity.id
_entity.type
_entity.pdbx_description
1 polymer ?
#
loop_
_entity_poly.entity_id
_entity_poly.type
_entity_poly.pdbx_seq_one_letter_code
_entity_poly.pdbx_strand_id
1 'polypeptide(L)'
;MMEEKISKIIRNNAVSSYLMFGISWMFLFQRKNENLNNDFVKKHTRSALLIHLLIVISIIIFGFYGVLGKVFIWKYSLSSIILALILIFLFIVLFFGAYKAYKGEIFKIGEIFSIKKGKNVLDVNKDGNFGEKDKLTFVLSYIPFVGQIFTSKYNKNENIKEILKLNTFISFIFCFLFINYYHNLNQIIILLYFIFIAFVGVNLFGKSELIILNLSKYLDFGEIIKLLKILIKYLKNYISGNFKEFKILEQEQNKLDYEDKIKTFNEVKDLHELKGPKKIIYFPIVNLIFLFFKENKYKIHIRNGLTITFLLIITIILIIFKIIGGNILILFLFPICFGIGNLEKLYYKMPFIYEIYEFFAKIKGFFKKSKKVISEKRKEVKELKIKVGQEKDLEKNEKETKQTLDN
;
A
#
# COMPACT_ATOMS: atom_id res chain seq x y z
N MET A 1 15.36 23.08 -32.04
CA MET A 1 16.27 21.99 -31.59
C MET A 1 15.40 20.81 -31.20
N MET A 2 15.48 19.71 -31.94
CA MET A 2 14.66 18.52 -31.76
C MET A 2 15.14 17.80 -30.48
N GLU A 3 14.30 17.67 -29.46
CA GLU A 3 14.62 16.88 -28.26
C GLU A 3 14.84 15.42 -28.68
N GLU A 4 16.11 15.00 -28.70
CA GLU A 4 16.47 13.62 -28.99
C GLU A 4 15.85 12.73 -27.90
N LYS A 5 14.91 11.87 -28.31
CA LYS A 5 14.10 11.05 -27.42
C LYS A 5 15.01 10.08 -26.65
N ILE A 6 15.36 10.43 -25.41
CA ILE A 6 16.26 9.65 -24.55
C ILE A 6 15.82 8.19 -24.50
N SER A 7 16.73 7.28 -24.84
CA SER A 7 16.45 5.85 -24.89
C SER A 7 15.99 5.31 -23.54
N LYS A 8 15.13 4.29 -23.57
CA LYS A 8 14.58 3.65 -22.37
C LYS A 8 15.67 3.05 -21.47
N ILE A 9 16.74 2.53 -22.08
CA ILE A 9 17.88 1.93 -21.37
C ILE A 9 18.64 3.03 -20.59
N ILE A 10 18.86 4.18 -21.21
CA ILE A 10 19.52 5.34 -20.60
C ILE A 10 18.69 5.87 -19.40
N ARG A 11 17.36 5.97 -19.53
CA ARG A 11 16.47 6.36 -18.42
C ARG A 11 16.54 5.38 -17.25
N ASN A 12 16.52 4.08 -17.53
CA ASN A 12 16.59 3.06 -16.48
C ASN A 12 17.94 3.08 -15.74
N ASN A 13 19.05 3.25 -16.46
CA ASN A 13 20.36 3.40 -15.84
C ASN A 13 20.43 4.64 -14.94
N ALA A 14 19.81 5.74 -15.35
CA ALA A 14 19.71 6.95 -14.54
C ALA A 14 18.85 6.73 -13.27
N VAL A 15 17.73 6.00 -13.36
CA VAL A 15 16.91 5.62 -12.19
C VAL A 15 17.70 4.73 -11.22
N SER A 16 18.37 3.70 -11.75
CA SER A 16 19.16 2.75 -10.95
C SER A 16 20.27 3.45 -10.15
N SER A 17 20.82 4.56 -10.67
CA SER A 17 21.86 5.33 -9.96
C SER A 17 21.41 5.83 -8.58
N TYR A 18 20.11 6.10 -8.37
CA TYR A 18 19.55 6.55 -7.08
C TYR A 18 19.28 5.40 -6.11
N LEU A 19 19.05 4.19 -6.62
CA LEU A 19 18.70 3.01 -5.83
C LEU A 19 19.93 2.19 -5.41
N MET A 20 20.97 2.17 -6.25
CA MET A 20 22.16 1.34 -6.03
C MET A 20 23.24 2.10 -5.27
N PHE A 21 23.04 2.23 -3.95
CA PHE A 21 24.01 2.82 -3.03
C PHE A 21 25.39 2.16 -3.16
N GLY A 22 26.45 2.97 -3.31
CA GLY A 22 27.84 2.50 -3.37
C GLY A 22 28.29 1.85 -4.70
N ILE A 23 27.36 1.45 -5.58
CA ILE A 23 27.69 0.86 -6.89
C ILE A 23 27.54 1.91 -8.01
N SER A 24 26.64 2.88 -7.83
CA SER A 24 26.33 3.92 -8.80
C SER A 24 27.54 4.75 -9.24
N TRP A 25 28.56 4.95 -8.38
CA TRP A 25 29.78 5.68 -8.75
C TRP A 25 30.51 5.08 -9.95
N MET A 26 30.47 3.74 -10.12
CA MET A 26 31.10 3.04 -11.24
C MET A 26 30.52 3.49 -12.59
N PHE A 27 29.28 3.98 -12.63
CA PHE A 27 28.67 4.48 -13.87
C PHE A 27 29.38 5.75 -14.39
N LEU A 28 30.06 6.51 -13.53
CA LEU A 28 30.83 7.70 -13.94
C LEU A 28 32.14 7.35 -14.67
N PHE A 29 32.68 6.16 -14.43
CA PHE A 29 33.97 5.71 -14.98
C PHE A 29 33.81 4.78 -16.18
N GLN A 30 32.58 4.38 -16.49
CA GLN A 30 32.32 3.47 -17.60
C GLN A 30 32.39 4.20 -18.94
N ARG A 31 33.50 4.05 -19.66
CA ARG A 31 33.74 4.68 -20.99
C ARG A 31 33.27 3.81 -22.16
N LYS A 32 33.21 2.49 -21.99
CA LYS A 32 32.96 1.54 -23.09
C LYS A 32 31.48 1.27 -23.39
N ASN A 33 30.59 1.52 -22.43
CA ASN A 33 29.16 1.27 -22.59
C ASN A 33 28.41 2.57 -22.88
N GLU A 34 27.94 2.75 -24.10
CA GLU A 34 27.23 3.96 -24.56
C GLU A 34 25.98 4.30 -23.73
N ASN A 35 25.30 3.28 -23.18
CA ASN A 35 24.11 3.47 -22.35
C ASN A 35 24.42 3.96 -20.92
N LEU A 36 25.67 3.82 -20.46
CA LEU A 36 26.14 4.30 -19.16
C LEU A 36 26.99 5.57 -19.32
N ASN A 37 27.72 5.67 -20.43
CA ASN A 37 28.55 6.80 -20.81
C ASN A 37 27.72 7.99 -21.37
N ASN A 38 26.39 7.96 -21.21
CA ASN A 38 25.50 9.03 -21.65
C ASN A 38 25.45 10.18 -20.63
N ASP A 39 25.42 11.42 -21.13
CA ASP A 39 25.41 12.63 -20.29
C ASP A 39 24.21 12.71 -19.34
N PHE A 40 23.04 12.20 -19.74
CA PHE A 40 21.87 12.12 -18.88
C PHE A 40 22.13 11.22 -17.66
N VAL A 41 22.66 10.02 -17.90
CA VAL A 41 23.01 9.06 -16.83
C VAL A 41 24.08 9.66 -15.93
N LYS A 42 25.15 10.24 -16.48
CA LYS A 42 26.21 10.85 -15.67
C LYS A 42 25.71 11.98 -14.77
N LYS A 43 24.82 12.85 -15.26
CA LYS A 43 24.22 13.94 -14.46
C LYS A 43 23.39 13.39 -13.29
N HIS A 44 22.56 12.38 -13.55
CA HIS A 44 21.77 11.74 -12.50
C HIS A 44 22.64 10.96 -11.51
N THR A 45 23.66 10.25 -11.98
CA THR A 45 24.62 9.53 -11.14
C THR A 45 25.39 10.47 -10.22
N ARG A 46 25.87 11.64 -10.71
CA ARG A 46 26.54 12.64 -9.85
C ARG A 46 25.62 13.15 -8.74
N SER A 47 24.35 13.39 -9.07
CA SER A 47 23.35 13.86 -8.11
C SER A 47 23.02 12.79 -7.07
N ALA A 48 22.80 11.55 -7.51
CA ALA A 48 22.57 10.41 -6.63
C ALA A 48 23.76 10.17 -5.68
N LEU A 49 24.98 10.19 -6.22
CA LEU A 49 26.22 10.02 -5.45
C LEU A 49 26.38 11.10 -4.39
N LEU A 50 26.09 12.36 -4.71
CA LEU A 50 26.11 13.44 -3.71
C LEU A 50 25.12 13.16 -2.57
N ILE A 51 23.90 12.74 -2.89
CA ILE A 51 22.88 12.45 -1.88
C ILE A 51 23.28 11.25 -1.01
N HIS A 52 23.82 10.19 -1.62
CA HIS A 52 24.37 9.03 -0.91
C HIS A 52 25.53 9.43 0.01
N LEU A 53 26.42 10.31 -0.46
CA LEU A 53 27.52 10.85 0.34
C LEU A 53 27.00 11.67 1.52
N LEU A 54 25.97 12.50 1.33
CA LEU A 54 25.34 13.25 2.42
C LEU A 54 24.69 12.31 3.45
N ILE A 55 24.11 11.18 3.02
CA ILE A 55 23.61 10.14 3.94
C ILE A 55 24.76 9.57 4.78
N VAL A 56 25.86 9.19 4.15
CA VAL A 56 27.05 8.66 4.85
C VAL A 56 27.61 9.67 5.83
N ILE A 57 27.82 10.92 5.40
CA ILE A 57 28.32 12.01 6.24
C ILE A 57 27.40 12.23 7.43
N SER A 58 26.08 12.23 7.23
CA SER A 58 25.11 12.42 8.31
C SER A 58 25.18 11.29 9.33
N ILE A 59 25.29 10.04 8.88
CA ILE A 59 25.48 8.87 9.76
C ILE A 59 26.80 8.98 10.53
N ILE A 60 27.89 9.40 9.90
CA ILE A 60 29.18 9.58 10.58
C ILE A 60 29.07 10.69 11.65
N ILE A 61 28.57 11.87 11.29
CA ILE A 61 28.53 13.04 12.18
C ILE A 61 27.55 12.84 13.34
N PHE A 62 26.31 12.45 13.05
CA PHE A 62 25.25 12.38 14.06
C PHE A 62 25.00 10.97 14.60
N GLY A 63 25.34 9.93 13.83
CA GLY A 63 25.23 8.55 14.30
C GLY A 63 26.46 8.13 15.09
N PHE A 64 27.65 8.25 14.50
CA PHE A 64 28.89 7.73 15.07
C PHE A 64 29.55 8.70 16.06
N TYR A 65 29.80 9.95 15.65
CA TYR A 65 30.37 10.97 16.54
C TYR A 65 29.35 11.56 17.51
N GLY A 66 28.05 11.36 17.27
CA GLY A 66 26.99 11.85 18.12
C GLY A 66 27.09 13.36 18.35
N VAL A 67 27.36 14.16 17.31
CA VAL A 67 27.43 15.62 17.43
C VAL A 67 26.07 16.13 17.94
N LEU A 68 26.08 16.93 19.02
CA LEU A 68 24.88 17.31 19.81
C LEU A 68 24.23 16.16 20.59
N GLY A 69 24.90 15.03 20.74
CA GLY A 69 24.41 13.82 21.42
C GLY A 69 24.34 13.96 22.94
N LYS A 70 24.96 14.99 23.50
CA LYS A 70 24.87 15.36 24.92
C LYS A 70 23.61 16.16 25.26
N VAL A 71 22.95 16.74 24.25
CA VAL A 71 21.69 17.47 24.44
C VAL A 71 20.57 16.45 24.29
N PHE A 72 19.81 16.23 25.35
CA PHE A 72 18.69 15.31 25.33
C PHE A 72 17.39 16.08 25.28
N ILE A 73 16.57 15.75 24.29
CA ILE A 73 15.19 16.20 24.22
C ILE A 73 14.34 14.94 24.40
N TRP A 74 13.67 14.86 25.55
CA TRP A 74 12.71 13.80 25.85
C TRP A 74 13.29 12.38 25.67
N LYS A 75 14.43 12.12 26.34
CA LYS A 75 15.19 10.85 26.34
C LYS A 75 15.85 10.46 25.02
N TYR A 76 15.64 11.21 23.94
CA TYR A 76 16.39 11.05 22.71
C TYR A 76 17.51 12.08 22.64
N SER A 77 18.68 11.64 22.19
CA SER A 77 19.74 12.59 21.90
C SER A 77 19.32 13.47 20.72
N LEU A 78 19.59 14.77 20.81
CA LEU A 78 19.33 15.74 19.73
C LEU A 78 20.05 15.31 18.45
N SER A 79 21.22 14.69 18.58
CA SER A 79 21.94 14.04 17.48
C SER A 79 21.08 13.01 16.73
N SER A 80 20.43 12.10 17.47
CA SER A 80 19.55 11.07 16.89
C SER A 80 18.33 11.67 16.21
N ILE A 81 17.75 12.73 16.78
CA ILE A 81 16.60 13.45 16.19
C ILE A 81 17.00 14.10 14.87
N ILE A 82 18.11 14.85 14.87
CA ILE A 82 18.63 15.53 13.69
C ILE A 82 18.99 14.51 12.59
N LEU A 83 19.66 13.41 12.97
CA LEU A 83 19.97 12.33 12.05
C LEU A 83 18.72 11.78 11.37
N ALA A 84 17.67 11.46 12.14
CA ALA A 84 16.44 10.92 11.60
C ALA A 84 15.77 11.88 10.60
N LEU A 85 15.71 13.16 10.93
CA LEU A 85 15.14 14.20 10.05
C LEU A 85 15.92 14.35 8.74
N ILE A 86 17.26 14.39 8.83
CA ILE A 86 18.13 14.49 7.66
C ILE A 86 17.98 13.24 6.78
N LEU A 87 17.96 12.04 7.36
CA LEU A 87 17.80 10.80 6.59
C LEU A 87 16.46 10.77 5.87
N ILE A 88 15.35 11.10 6.54
CA ILE A 88 14.01 11.16 5.91
C ILE A 88 14.02 12.12 4.73
N PHE A 89 14.57 13.33 4.92
CA PHE A 89 14.68 14.32 3.85
C PHE A 89 15.51 13.78 2.67
N LEU A 90 16.70 13.23 2.92
CA LEU A 90 17.58 12.72 1.88
C LEU A 90 16.97 11.52 1.12
N PHE A 91 16.22 10.64 1.80
CA PHE A 91 15.48 9.56 1.14
C PHE A 91 14.39 10.08 0.21
N ILE A 92 13.60 11.07 0.65
CA ILE A 92 12.60 11.73 -0.22
C ILE A 92 13.28 12.32 -1.46
N VAL A 93 14.44 12.95 -1.27
CA VAL A 93 15.24 13.51 -2.36
C VAL A 93 15.75 12.43 -3.33
N LEU A 94 16.19 11.27 -2.85
CA LEU A 94 16.56 10.13 -3.70
C LEU A 94 15.39 9.65 -4.56
N PHE A 95 14.21 9.45 -3.95
CA PHE A 95 13.02 9.01 -4.69
C PHE A 95 12.54 10.05 -5.70
N PHE A 96 12.63 11.34 -5.35
CA PHE A 96 12.29 12.41 -6.28
C PHE A 96 13.27 12.50 -7.46
N GLY A 97 14.58 12.32 -7.21
CA GLY A 97 15.59 12.24 -8.25
C GLY A 97 15.38 11.04 -9.20
N ALA A 98 15.02 9.88 -8.65
CA ALA A 98 14.66 8.69 -9.42
C ALA A 98 13.41 8.94 -10.30
N TYR A 99 12.40 9.62 -9.77
CA TYR A 99 11.20 9.98 -10.51
C TYR A 99 11.50 10.93 -11.69
N LYS A 100 12.37 11.93 -11.49
CA LYS A 100 12.83 12.83 -12.55
C LYS A 100 13.61 12.11 -13.64
N ALA A 101 14.56 11.25 -13.23
CA ALA A 101 15.30 10.37 -14.14
C ALA A 101 14.36 9.51 -14.97
N TYR A 102 13.32 8.95 -14.32
CA TYR A 102 12.28 8.21 -14.99
C TYR A 102 11.56 9.07 -16.02
N LYS A 103 11.21 10.33 -15.75
CA LYS A 103 10.56 11.21 -16.75
C LYS A 103 11.46 11.67 -17.90
N GLY A 104 12.77 11.41 -17.84
CA GLY A 104 13.72 11.99 -18.80
C GLY A 104 14.07 13.45 -18.46
N GLU A 105 13.72 13.91 -17.26
CA GLU A 105 13.98 15.27 -16.80
C GLU A 105 15.27 15.31 -15.97
N ILE A 106 16.13 16.30 -16.21
CA ILE A 106 17.33 16.50 -15.40
C ILE A 106 16.91 16.92 -13.98
N PHE A 107 17.46 16.24 -12.99
CA PHE A 107 17.28 16.62 -11.60
C PHE A 107 18.37 17.60 -11.16
N LYS A 108 17.97 18.78 -10.67
CA LYS A 108 18.85 19.75 -10.00
C LYS A 108 18.46 19.84 -8.53
N ILE A 109 19.44 19.72 -7.63
CA ILE A 109 19.20 19.77 -6.18
C ILE A 109 18.55 21.09 -5.73
N GLY A 110 18.84 22.20 -6.41
CA GLY A 110 18.19 23.49 -6.17
C GLY A 110 16.66 23.51 -6.42
N GLU A 111 16.12 22.58 -7.21
CA GLU A 111 14.67 22.45 -7.44
C GLU A 111 13.89 21.91 -6.24
N ILE A 112 14.58 21.35 -5.24
CA ILE A 112 13.96 20.90 -3.99
C ILE A 112 13.62 22.10 -3.11
N PHE A 113 14.46 23.13 -3.15
CA PHE A 113 14.32 24.35 -2.36
C PHE A 113 13.48 25.42 -3.08
N SER A 114 13.22 25.25 -4.38
CA SER A 114 12.26 26.09 -5.10
C SER A 114 10.84 25.62 -4.82
N ILE A 115 10.30 26.05 -3.67
CA ILE A 115 8.86 26.12 -3.49
C ILE A 115 8.37 27.10 -4.56
N LYS A 116 7.84 26.58 -5.68
CA LYS A 116 7.00 27.41 -6.55
C LYS A 116 5.93 27.97 -5.62
N LYS A 117 5.95 29.29 -5.38
CA LYS A 117 4.89 30.01 -4.67
C LYS A 117 3.61 29.84 -5.49
N GLY A 118 2.92 28.72 -5.26
CA GLY A 118 1.53 28.57 -5.61
C GLY A 118 0.75 29.34 -4.55
N LYS A 119 0.21 30.50 -4.93
CA LYS A 119 -1.02 31.01 -4.31
C LYS A 119 -2.07 29.88 -4.29
N ASN A 120 -3.01 29.94 -3.35
CA ASN A 120 -4.43 29.65 -3.56
C ASN A 120 -5.16 29.66 -2.21
N VAL A 121 -5.38 30.86 -1.66
CA VAL A 121 -6.55 31.06 -0.82
C VAL A 121 -7.72 31.06 -1.79
N LEU A 122 -8.54 30.02 -1.74
CA LEU A 122 -9.73 29.92 -2.60
C LEU A 122 -10.91 30.57 -1.88
N ASP A 123 -11.57 31.50 -2.56
CA ASP A 123 -12.83 32.08 -2.11
C ASP A 123 -13.97 31.11 -2.46
N VAL A 124 -14.37 30.34 -1.46
CA VAL A 124 -15.31 29.23 -1.56
C VAL A 124 -16.71 29.70 -2.00
N ASN A 125 -17.03 30.98 -1.77
CA ASN A 125 -18.31 31.55 -2.17
C ASN A 125 -18.34 31.97 -3.65
N LYS A 126 -17.19 32.28 -4.25
CA LYS A 126 -17.10 32.67 -5.67
C LYS A 126 -16.92 31.49 -6.62
N ASP A 127 -16.25 30.42 -6.19
CA ASP A 127 -15.81 29.34 -7.07
C ASP A 127 -16.70 28.08 -7.07
N GLY A 128 -17.72 27.98 -6.20
CA GLY A 128 -18.54 26.75 -6.16
C GLY A 128 -19.79 26.73 -5.31
N ASN A 129 -20.18 27.83 -4.66
CA ASN A 129 -21.39 27.95 -3.84
C ASN A 129 -21.54 26.79 -2.82
N PHE A 130 -20.48 26.52 -2.06
CA PHE A 130 -20.45 25.41 -1.11
C PHE A 130 -21.27 25.71 0.15
N GLY A 131 -22.19 24.81 0.51
CA GLY A 131 -22.98 24.91 1.73
C GLY A 131 -22.17 24.59 2.99
N GLU A 132 -22.75 24.84 4.17
CA GLU A 132 -22.10 24.56 5.47
C GLU A 132 -21.66 23.11 5.63
N LYS A 133 -22.45 22.17 5.09
CA LYS A 133 -22.13 20.74 5.09
C LYS A 133 -20.84 20.43 4.32
N ASP A 134 -20.60 21.12 3.22
CA ASP A 134 -19.38 20.96 2.43
C ASP A 134 -18.20 21.61 3.14
N LYS A 135 -18.39 22.79 3.75
CA LYS A 135 -17.38 23.43 4.62
C LYS A 135 -16.95 22.51 5.76
N LEU A 136 -17.90 21.88 6.45
CA LEU A 136 -17.61 20.89 7.48
C LEU A 136 -16.85 19.68 6.92
N THR A 137 -17.23 19.22 5.72
CA THR A 137 -16.55 18.10 5.07
C THR A 137 -15.10 18.43 4.72
N PHE A 138 -14.80 19.66 4.31
CA PHE A 138 -13.44 20.12 4.07
C PHE A 138 -12.59 20.05 5.35
N VAL A 139 -13.11 20.56 6.47
CA VAL A 139 -12.40 20.52 7.77
C VAL A 139 -12.18 19.08 8.23
N LEU A 140 -13.20 18.23 8.17
CA LEU A 140 -13.08 16.82 8.54
C LEU A 140 -12.10 16.05 7.64
N SER A 141 -11.94 16.48 6.38
CA SER A 141 -10.98 15.88 5.45
C SER A 141 -9.52 16.11 5.85
N TYR A 142 -9.22 17.15 6.64
CA TYR A 142 -7.87 17.34 7.17
C TYR A 142 -7.55 16.41 8.35
N ILE A 143 -8.54 15.90 9.08
CA ILE A 143 -8.31 15.08 10.29
C ILE A 143 -7.70 13.72 9.90
N PRO A 144 -6.50 13.35 10.43
CA PRO A 144 -5.81 12.11 10.05
C PRO A 144 -6.72 10.88 10.16
N PHE A 145 -6.61 9.95 9.21
CA PHE A 145 -7.50 8.79 9.00
C PHE A 145 -8.95 9.12 8.64
N VAL A 146 -9.60 10.05 9.34
CA VAL A 146 -11.01 10.44 9.12
C VAL A 146 -11.22 10.96 7.71
N GLY A 147 -10.28 11.75 7.19
CA GLY A 147 -10.38 12.29 5.84
C GLY A 147 -10.54 11.21 4.77
N GLN A 148 -9.95 10.04 4.97
CA GLN A 148 -10.03 8.92 4.03
C GLN A 148 -11.45 8.37 3.84
N ILE A 149 -12.37 8.68 4.76
CA ILE A 149 -13.79 8.33 4.64
C ILE A 149 -14.47 9.13 3.51
N PHE A 150 -13.95 10.31 3.18
CA PHE A 150 -14.53 11.18 2.15
C PHE A 150 -13.94 10.94 0.75
N THR A 151 -12.91 10.10 0.63
CA THR A 151 -12.14 9.89 -0.60
C THR A 151 -12.99 9.48 -1.79
N SER A 152 -14.00 8.62 -1.62
CA SER A 152 -14.78 8.15 -2.77
C SER A 152 -15.86 9.14 -3.20
N LYS A 153 -16.51 9.78 -2.22
CA LYS A 153 -17.67 10.66 -2.41
C LYS A 153 -17.29 11.97 -3.10
N TYR A 154 -16.08 12.46 -2.84
CA TYR A 154 -15.60 13.74 -3.34
C TYR A 154 -14.41 13.60 -4.31
N ASN A 155 -14.21 12.42 -4.89
CA ASN A 155 -13.11 12.16 -5.83
C ASN A 155 -13.15 13.04 -7.11
N LYS A 156 -14.26 13.74 -7.37
CA LYS A 156 -14.36 14.69 -8.49
C LYS A 156 -13.91 16.10 -8.11
N ASN A 157 -13.81 16.42 -6.82
CA ASN A 157 -13.42 17.74 -6.33
C ASN A 157 -11.90 17.79 -6.15
N GLU A 158 -11.22 18.62 -6.95
CA GLU A 158 -9.76 18.76 -6.94
C GLU A 158 -9.24 19.29 -5.59
N ASN A 159 -9.99 20.17 -4.94
CA ASN A 159 -9.60 20.73 -3.63
C ASN A 159 -9.60 19.65 -2.55
N ILE A 160 -10.61 18.78 -2.54
CA ILE A 160 -10.68 17.68 -1.57
C ILE A 160 -9.56 16.67 -1.84
N LYS A 161 -9.20 16.41 -3.09
CA LYS A 161 -8.06 15.54 -3.42
C LYS A 161 -6.75 16.03 -2.81
N GLU A 162 -6.44 17.32 -2.93
CA GLU A 162 -5.21 17.89 -2.35
C GLU A 162 -5.21 17.80 -0.81
N ILE A 163 -6.37 18.05 -0.18
CA ILE A 163 -6.53 17.87 1.27
C ILE A 163 -6.31 16.41 1.68
N LEU A 164 -6.83 15.45 0.91
CA LEU A 164 -6.66 14.02 1.17
C LEU A 164 -5.21 13.56 0.98
N LYS A 165 -4.44 14.17 0.07
CA LYS A 165 -3.00 13.93 -0.05
C LYS A 165 -2.27 14.38 1.21
N LEU A 166 -2.55 15.59 1.70
CA LEU A 166 -2.00 16.09 2.96
C LEU A 166 -2.38 15.19 4.12
N ASN A 167 -3.65 14.80 4.22
CA ASN A 167 -4.16 13.88 5.23
C ASN A 167 -3.39 12.56 5.25
N THR A 168 -3.20 11.95 4.07
CA THR A 168 -2.47 10.68 3.93
C THR A 168 -1.02 10.83 4.39
N PHE A 169 -0.37 11.92 3.98
CA PHE A 169 1.01 12.22 4.35
C PHE A 169 1.17 12.40 5.87
N ILE A 170 0.30 13.20 6.50
CA ILE A 170 0.33 13.43 7.94
C ILE A 170 -0.01 12.14 8.71
N SER A 171 -1.00 11.37 8.25
CA SER A 171 -1.34 10.06 8.83
C SER A 171 -0.16 9.09 8.78
N PHE A 172 0.62 9.11 7.69
CA PHE A 172 1.82 8.28 7.56
C PHE A 172 2.93 8.69 8.54
N ILE A 173 3.21 10.00 8.66
CA ILE A 173 4.16 10.52 9.66
C ILE A 173 3.72 10.10 11.06
N PHE A 174 2.43 10.28 11.37
CA PHE A 174 1.87 9.92 12.66
C PHE A 174 2.03 8.42 12.98
N CYS A 175 1.70 7.54 12.03
CA CYS A 175 1.93 6.10 12.18
C CYS A 175 3.41 5.77 12.37
N PHE A 176 4.30 6.38 11.56
CA PHE A 176 5.73 6.13 11.64
C PHE A 176 6.30 6.50 13.01
N LEU A 177 5.95 7.68 13.53
CA LEU A 177 6.39 8.12 14.86
C LEU A 177 5.80 7.25 15.97
N PHE A 178 4.53 6.89 15.86
CA PHE A 178 3.85 6.04 16.84
C PHE A 178 4.48 4.63 16.92
N ILE A 179 4.75 4.00 15.78
CA ILE A 179 5.36 2.66 15.70
C ILE A 179 6.77 2.65 16.30
N ASN A 180 7.54 3.72 16.10
CA ASN A 180 8.91 3.84 16.60
C ASN A 180 9.01 4.43 18.02
N TYR A 181 7.90 4.45 18.78
CA TYR A 181 7.84 4.92 20.17
C TYR A 181 8.17 6.41 20.39
N TYR A 182 8.15 7.23 19.34
CA TYR A 182 8.29 8.68 19.44
C TYR A 182 6.98 9.37 19.82
N HIS A 183 6.24 8.83 20.81
CA HIS A 183 4.89 9.28 21.19
C HIS A 183 4.82 10.77 21.50
N ASN A 184 5.85 11.24 22.18
CA ASN A 184 6.07 12.60 22.57
C ASN A 184 6.18 13.56 21.35
N LEU A 185 7.09 13.30 20.41
CA LEU A 185 7.21 14.08 19.18
C LEU A 185 5.91 14.01 18.35
N ASN A 186 5.27 12.84 18.35
CA ASN A 186 4.01 12.62 17.67
C ASN A 186 2.90 13.52 18.22
N GLN A 187 2.77 13.64 19.55
CA GLN A 187 1.82 14.52 20.21
C GLN A 187 2.02 15.99 19.83
N ILE A 188 3.27 16.47 19.77
CA ILE A 188 3.57 17.85 19.36
C ILE A 188 3.15 18.09 17.91
N ILE A 189 3.49 17.17 17.00
CA ILE A 189 3.13 17.30 15.58
C ILE A 189 1.61 17.27 15.40
N ILE A 190 0.91 16.39 16.12
CA ILE A 190 -0.55 16.33 16.13
C ILE A 190 -1.15 17.63 16.64
N LEU A 191 -0.63 18.18 17.75
CA LEU A 191 -1.11 19.43 18.32
C LEU A 191 -0.95 20.59 17.33
N LEU A 192 0.24 20.76 16.77
CA LEU A 192 0.52 21.77 15.74
C LEU A 192 -0.41 21.60 14.53
N TYR A 193 -0.64 20.36 14.12
CA TYR A 193 -1.54 20.05 13.01
C TYR A 193 -3.00 20.37 13.35
N PHE A 194 -3.49 20.05 14.55
CA PHE A 194 -4.85 20.42 14.97
C PHE A 194 -5.04 21.93 15.11
N ILE A 195 -4.02 22.67 15.57
CA ILE A 195 -4.03 24.14 15.53
C ILE A 195 -4.17 24.63 14.09
N PHE A 196 -3.43 24.03 13.15
CA PHE A 196 -3.59 24.32 11.73
C PHE A 196 -5.01 24.00 11.21
N ILE A 197 -5.59 22.84 11.55
CA ILE A 197 -6.98 22.50 11.16
C ILE A 197 -7.97 23.52 11.72
N ALA A 198 -7.83 23.90 12.99
CA ALA A 198 -8.68 24.90 13.62
C ALA A 198 -8.57 26.25 12.90
N PHE A 199 -7.34 26.66 12.53
CA PHE A 199 -7.10 27.85 11.73
C PHE A 199 -7.76 27.78 10.35
N VAL A 200 -7.68 26.64 9.66
CA VAL A 200 -8.39 26.41 8.38
C VAL A 200 -9.89 26.53 8.58
N GLY A 201 -10.44 25.92 9.64
CA GLY A 201 -11.86 25.99 9.97
C GLY A 201 -12.33 27.43 10.22
N VAL A 202 -11.63 28.19 11.07
CA VAL A 202 -11.98 29.59 11.36
C VAL A 202 -11.98 30.44 10.09
N ASN A 203 -10.99 30.29 9.20
CA ASN A 203 -10.97 31.03 7.94
C ASN A 203 -12.09 30.60 6.98
N LEU A 204 -12.39 29.30 6.92
CA LEU A 204 -13.43 28.77 6.03
C LEU A 204 -14.85 29.20 6.47
N PHE A 205 -15.12 29.21 7.77
CA PHE A 205 -16.43 29.62 8.30
C PHE A 205 -16.55 31.14 8.47
N GLY A 206 -15.48 31.83 8.87
CA GLY A 206 -15.50 33.27 9.12
C GLY A 206 -15.29 34.13 7.86
N LYS A 207 -14.49 33.66 6.90
CA LYS A 207 -14.11 34.43 5.70
C LYS A 207 -14.46 33.73 4.38
N SER A 208 -15.00 32.51 4.42
CA SER A 208 -15.18 31.66 3.24
C SER A 208 -13.88 31.39 2.46
N GLU A 209 -12.74 31.45 3.15
CA GLU A 209 -11.42 31.24 2.57
C GLU A 209 -10.91 29.83 2.89
N LEU A 210 -10.65 29.02 1.86
CA LEU A 210 -10.07 27.69 2.02
C LEU A 210 -8.55 27.75 1.76
N ILE A 211 -7.77 27.33 2.75
CA ILE A 211 -6.31 27.27 2.66
C ILE A 211 -5.91 25.86 2.20
N ILE A 212 -5.53 25.75 0.93
CA ILE A 212 -5.05 24.48 0.37
C ILE A 212 -3.54 24.50 0.25
N LEU A 213 -2.90 23.51 0.87
CA LEU A 213 -1.49 23.22 0.61
C LEU A 213 -1.41 22.33 -0.62
N ASN A 214 -0.95 22.89 -1.73
CA ASN A 214 -0.78 22.14 -2.97
C ASN A 214 0.39 21.16 -2.82
N LEU A 215 0.08 19.87 -2.80
CA LEU A 215 1.02 18.76 -2.76
C LEU A 215 1.02 18.04 -4.11
N SER A 216 1.13 18.79 -5.21
CA SER A 216 1.17 18.30 -6.60
C SER A 216 2.10 17.11 -6.87
N LYS A 217 3.13 16.90 -6.05
CA LYS A 217 4.10 15.80 -6.18
C LYS A 217 3.75 14.56 -5.35
N TYR A 218 2.78 14.64 -4.45
CA TYR A 218 2.38 13.53 -3.59
C TYR A 218 1.19 12.80 -4.18
N LEU A 219 1.25 11.48 -4.12
CA LEU A 219 0.24 10.57 -4.65
C LEU A 219 -0.84 10.36 -3.59
N ASP A 220 -2.09 10.25 -4.02
CA ASP A 220 -3.15 9.79 -3.12
C ASP A 220 -2.96 8.30 -2.77
N PHE A 221 -3.61 7.82 -1.71
CA PHE A 221 -3.46 6.43 -1.27
C PHE A 221 -3.88 5.41 -2.35
N GLY A 222 -4.90 5.72 -3.17
CA GLY A 222 -5.33 4.87 -4.27
C GLY A 222 -4.28 4.79 -5.39
N GLU A 223 -3.65 5.91 -5.73
CA GLU A 223 -2.55 6.04 -6.69
C GLU A 223 -1.30 5.30 -6.21
N ILE A 224 -0.93 5.45 -4.93
CA ILE A 224 0.18 4.72 -4.32
C ILE A 224 -0.02 3.21 -4.50
N ILE A 225 -1.22 2.72 -4.17
CA ILE A 225 -1.52 1.30 -4.27
C ILE A 225 -1.47 0.82 -5.73
N LYS A 226 -2.06 1.57 -6.66
CA LYS A 226 -2.03 1.24 -8.09
C LYS A 226 -0.59 1.16 -8.60
N LEU A 227 0.24 2.15 -8.28
CA LEU A 227 1.65 2.19 -8.69
C LEU A 227 2.43 1.01 -8.11
N LEU A 228 2.19 0.63 -6.86
CA LEU A 228 2.84 -0.51 -6.24
C LEU A 228 2.50 -1.83 -6.96
N LYS A 229 1.26 -2.03 -7.42
CA LYS A 229 0.90 -3.19 -8.25
C LYS A 229 1.65 -3.21 -9.58
N ILE A 230 1.69 -2.07 -10.26
CA ILE A 230 2.39 -1.95 -11.55
C ILE A 230 3.88 -2.21 -11.33
N LEU A 231 4.46 -1.71 -10.24
CA LEU A 231 5.84 -1.95 -9.86
C LEU A 231 6.13 -3.44 -9.62
N ILE A 232 5.28 -4.15 -8.87
CA ILE A 232 5.44 -5.60 -8.65
C ILE A 232 5.38 -6.37 -9.98
N LYS A 233 4.43 -6.02 -10.86
CA LYS A 233 4.31 -6.64 -12.19
C LYS A 233 5.54 -6.32 -13.05
N TYR A 234 6.03 -5.09 -12.99
CA TYR A 234 7.23 -4.65 -13.70
C TYR A 234 8.48 -5.42 -13.24
N LEU A 235 8.66 -5.58 -11.91
CA LEU A 235 9.74 -6.37 -11.33
C LEU A 235 9.66 -7.84 -11.76
N LYS A 236 8.47 -8.44 -11.73
CA LYS A 236 8.26 -9.82 -12.19
C LYS A 236 8.64 -10.00 -13.65
N ASN A 237 8.20 -9.07 -14.51
CA ASN A 237 8.52 -9.08 -15.94
C ASN A 237 10.00 -8.86 -16.23
N TYR A 238 10.66 -8.04 -15.40
CA TYR A 238 12.11 -7.83 -15.47
C TYR A 238 12.87 -9.12 -15.11
N ILE A 239 12.52 -9.77 -14.00
CA ILE A 239 13.14 -11.04 -13.58
C ILE A 239 12.91 -12.15 -14.61
N SER A 240 11.72 -12.21 -15.22
CA SER A 240 11.37 -13.25 -16.19
C SER A 240 11.89 -12.99 -17.61
N GLY A 241 12.69 -11.94 -17.84
CA GLY A 241 13.20 -11.57 -19.17
C GLY A 241 12.15 -11.03 -20.16
N ASN A 242 10.86 -10.99 -19.78
CA ASN A 242 9.76 -10.52 -20.62
C ASN A 242 9.46 -9.04 -20.36
N PHE A 243 10.44 -8.21 -20.71
CA PHE A 243 10.43 -6.80 -20.38
C PHE A 243 9.29 -6.04 -21.09
N LYS A 244 8.47 -5.35 -20.30
CA LYS A 244 7.43 -4.43 -20.79
C LYS A 244 7.65 -3.02 -20.23
N GLU A 245 7.29 -1.99 -20.99
CA GLU A 245 7.29 -0.62 -20.47
C GLU A 245 6.34 -0.45 -19.30
N PHE A 246 6.74 0.30 -18.27
CA PHE A 246 5.87 0.64 -17.15
C PHE A 246 4.58 1.32 -17.61
N LYS A 247 4.64 2.20 -18.63
CA LYS A 247 3.46 2.86 -19.22
C LYS A 247 2.50 1.87 -19.88
N ILE A 248 3.03 0.86 -20.58
CA ILE A 248 2.23 -0.22 -21.17
C ILE A 248 1.60 -1.05 -20.05
N LEU A 249 2.35 -1.40 -19.01
CA LEU A 249 1.84 -2.12 -17.85
C LEU A 249 0.77 -1.31 -17.09
N GLU A 250 0.93 0.01 -17.01
CA GLU A 250 -0.07 0.90 -16.44
C GLU A 250 -1.36 0.90 -17.27
N GLN A 251 -1.26 0.99 -18.59
CA GLN A 251 -2.42 0.93 -19.49
C GLN A 251 -3.13 -0.42 -19.41
N GLU A 252 -2.37 -1.52 -19.44
CA GLU A 252 -2.90 -2.87 -19.23
C GLU A 252 -3.62 -2.98 -17.88
N GLN A 253 -3.01 -2.47 -16.80
CA GLN A 253 -3.61 -2.51 -15.46
C GLN A 253 -4.88 -1.68 -15.39
N ASN A 254 -4.91 -0.49 -16.00
CA ASN A 254 -6.11 0.35 -16.04
C ASN A 254 -7.26 -0.35 -16.77
N LYS A 255 -6.95 -1.03 -17.89
CA LYS A 255 -7.96 -1.77 -18.66
C LYS A 255 -8.49 -2.96 -17.86
N LEU A 256 -7.60 -3.75 -17.27
CA LEU A 256 -7.97 -4.88 -16.41
C LEU A 256 -8.83 -4.44 -15.21
N ASP A 257 -8.43 -3.35 -14.55
CA ASP A 257 -9.19 -2.81 -13.42
C ASP A 257 -10.58 -2.33 -13.87
N TYR A 258 -10.72 -1.77 -15.06
CA TYR A 258 -12.02 -1.33 -15.60
C TYR A 258 -12.93 -2.51 -15.94
N GLU A 259 -12.41 -3.52 -16.64
CA GLU A 259 -13.14 -4.74 -17.00
C GLU A 259 -13.60 -5.50 -15.75
N ASP A 260 -12.72 -5.65 -14.76
CA ASP A 260 -13.03 -6.32 -13.49
C ASP A 260 -14.11 -5.58 -12.69
N LYS A 261 -14.11 -4.24 -12.70
CA LYS A 261 -15.16 -3.43 -12.08
C LYS A 261 -16.52 -3.66 -12.72
N ILE A 262 -16.60 -3.67 -14.04
CA ILE A 262 -17.86 -3.91 -14.77
C ILE A 262 -18.38 -5.31 -14.47
N LYS A 263 -17.51 -6.31 -14.57
CA LYS A 263 -17.86 -7.70 -14.29
C LYS A 263 -18.39 -7.85 -12.87
N THR A 264 -17.63 -7.37 -11.88
CA THR A 264 -18.01 -7.45 -10.47
C THR A 264 -19.31 -6.70 -10.19
N PHE A 265 -19.52 -5.52 -10.80
CA PHE A 265 -20.76 -4.77 -10.65
C PHE A 265 -21.97 -5.55 -11.18
N ASN A 266 -21.84 -6.15 -12.38
CA ASN A 266 -22.90 -6.96 -12.97
C ASN A 266 -23.22 -8.21 -12.13
N GLU A 267 -22.23 -8.80 -11.47
CA GLU A 267 -22.43 -9.95 -10.58
C GLU A 267 -23.18 -9.61 -9.28
N VAL A 268 -23.05 -8.36 -8.77
CA VAL A 268 -23.58 -7.99 -7.45
C VAL A 268 -24.80 -7.07 -7.48
N LYS A 269 -25.07 -6.39 -8.60
CA LYS A 269 -26.12 -5.35 -8.70
C LYS A 269 -27.53 -5.86 -8.37
N ASP A 270 -27.81 -7.12 -8.72
CA ASP A 270 -29.13 -7.75 -8.61
C ASP A 270 -29.30 -8.52 -7.29
N LEU A 271 -28.26 -8.60 -6.45
CA LEU A 271 -28.36 -9.22 -5.14
C LEU A 271 -29.21 -8.38 -4.18
N HIS A 272 -29.75 -9.03 -3.14
CA HIS A 272 -30.46 -8.31 -2.10
C HIS A 272 -29.54 -7.33 -1.34
N GLU A 273 -30.12 -6.24 -0.84
CA GLU A 273 -29.39 -5.25 -0.06
C GLU A 273 -29.16 -5.74 1.39
N LEU A 274 -28.03 -5.33 1.97
CA LEU A 274 -27.72 -5.64 3.37
C LEU A 274 -28.61 -4.81 4.31
N LYS A 275 -29.37 -5.49 5.18
CA LYS A 275 -30.14 -4.83 6.25
C LYS A 275 -29.21 -4.39 7.38
N GLY A 276 -29.31 -3.13 7.79
CA GLY A 276 -28.55 -2.55 8.90
C GLY A 276 -27.36 -1.65 8.47
N PRO A 277 -26.58 -1.15 9.44
CA PRO A 277 -25.51 -0.19 9.18
C PRO A 277 -24.31 -0.82 8.46
N LYS A 278 -24.18 -0.50 7.16
CA LYS A 278 -23.14 -0.98 6.23
C LYS A 278 -21.71 -0.71 6.71
N LYS A 279 -21.51 0.32 7.53
CA LYS A 279 -20.19 0.68 8.09
C LYS A 279 -19.61 -0.40 9.00
N ILE A 280 -20.45 -1.23 9.62
CA ILE A 280 -20.02 -2.33 10.50
C ILE A 280 -19.19 -3.38 9.74
N ILE A 281 -19.33 -3.48 8.41
CA ILE A 281 -18.52 -4.38 7.57
C ILE A 281 -17.01 -4.20 7.82
N TYR A 282 -16.58 -2.97 8.09
CA TYR A 282 -15.17 -2.63 8.30
C TYR A 282 -14.76 -2.54 9.77
N PHE A 283 -15.66 -2.81 10.72
CA PHE A 283 -15.30 -2.92 12.13
C PHE A 283 -14.76 -4.34 12.39
N PRO A 284 -13.46 -4.49 12.69
CA PRO A 284 -12.87 -5.80 12.91
C PRO A 284 -13.55 -6.52 14.08
N ILE A 285 -13.56 -7.85 14.04
CA ILE A 285 -14.21 -8.74 15.02
C ILE A 285 -15.74 -8.69 14.93
N VAL A 286 -16.34 -7.49 14.97
CA VAL A 286 -17.79 -7.32 14.84
C VAL A 286 -18.28 -7.86 13.50
N ASN A 287 -17.53 -7.62 12.43
CA ASN A 287 -17.86 -8.08 11.09
C ASN A 287 -17.83 -9.61 10.89
N LEU A 288 -17.38 -10.40 11.87
CA LEU A 288 -17.46 -11.86 11.83
C LEU A 288 -18.91 -12.35 11.75
N ILE A 289 -19.88 -11.56 12.22
CA ILE A 289 -21.32 -11.79 12.01
C ILE A 289 -21.67 -12.06 10.55
N PHE A 290 -20.98 -11.39 9.61
CA PHE A 290 -21.29 -11.52 8.18
C PHE A 290 -20.85 -12.87 7.59
N LEU A 291 -20.12 -13.72 8.33
CA LEU A 291 -19.86 -15.10 7.93
C LEU A 291 -21.15 -15.93 7.85
N PHE A 292 -22.18 -15.53 8.58
CA PHE A 292 -23.47 -16.23 8.64
C PHE A 292 -24.53 -15.63 7.71
N PHE A 293 -24.22 -14.51 7.04
CA PHE A 293 -25.17 -13.81 6.18
C PHE A 293 -25.13 -14.36 4.76
N LYS A 294 -26.29 -14.36 4.08
CA LYS A 294 -26.38 -14.69 2.66
C LYS A 294 -25.67 -13.64 1.80
N GLU A 295 -25.28 -14.05 0.59
CA GLU A 295 -24.62 -13.16 -0.37
C GLU A 295 -25.50 -11.98 -0.76
N ASN A 296 -24.98 -10.77 -0.60
CA ASN A 296 -25.70 -9.51 -0.81
C ASN A 296 -24.84 -8.56 -1.67
N LYS A 297 -25.40 -7.40 -2.02
CA LYS A 297 -24.71 -6.36 -2.82
C LYS A 297 -23.32 -5.98 -2.28
N TYR A 298 -23.09 -6.10 -0.97
CA TYR A 298 -21.85 -5.73 -0.28
C TYR A 298 -20.87 -6.88 -0.10
N LYS A 299 -21.07 -8.03 -0.76
CA LYS A 299 -20.22 -9.22 -0.67
C LYS A 299 -18.72 -8.92 -0.80
N ILE A 300 -18.33 -8.03 -1.72
CA ILE A 300 -16.91 -7.66 -1.90
C ILE A 300 -16.37 -6.88 -0.69
N HIS A 301 -17.16 -5.93 -0.16
CA HIS A 301 -16.80 -5.21 1.07
C HIS A 301 -16.71 -6.14 2.27
N ILE A 302 -17.65 -7.09 2.41
CA ILE A 302 -17.62 -8.11 3.46
C ILE A 302 -16.33 -8.93 3.39
N ARG A 303 -15.91 -9.34 2.19
CA ARG A 303 -14.62 -10.03 2.00
C ARG A 303 -13.43 -9.18 2.44
N ASN A 304 -13.39 -7.91 2.03
CA ASN A 304 -12.34 -6.97 2.46
C ASN A 304 -12.29 -6.87 4.00
N GLY A 305 -13.44 -6.65 4.64
CA GLY A 305 -13.57 -6.51 6.10
C GLY A 305 -13.13 -7.77 6.85
N LEU A 306 -13.57 -8.95 6.41
CA LEU A 306 -13.20 -10.22 7.02
C LEU A 306 -11.69 -10.46 6.91
N THR A 307 -11.06 -10.10 5.78
CA THR A 307 -9.60 -10.20 5.64
C THR A 307 -8.86 -9.25 6.56
N ILE A 308 -9.34 -8.01 6.73
CA ILE A 308 -8.79 -7.07 7.73
C ILE A 308 -8.85 -7.69 9.13
N THR A 309 -9.96 -8.34 9.48
CA THR A 309 -10.11 -9.00 10.80
C THR A 309 -9.17 -10.17 10.97
N PHE A 310 -9.03 -11.00 9.94
CA PHE A 310 -8.10 -12.10 9.95
C PHE A 310 -6.64 -11.63 10.13
N LEU A 311 -6.23 -10.59 9.40
CA LEU A 311 -4.91 -9.98 9.54
C LEU A 311 -4.72 -9.40 10.95
N LEU A 312 -5.75 -8.75 11.51
CA LEU A 312 -5.72 -8.21 12.86
C LEU A 312 -5.51 -9.32 13.90
N ILE A 313 -6.23 -10.44 13.77
CA ILE A 313 -6.07 -11.59 14.67
C ILE A 313 -4.64 -12.14 14.60
N ILE A 314 -4.07 -12.29 13.39
CA ILE A 314 -2.67 -12.70 13.24
C ILE A 314 -1.74 -11.71 13.92
N THR A 315 -1.92 -10.40 13.70
CA THR A 315 -1.08 -9.39 14.33
C THR A 315 -1.16 -9.44 15.85
N ILE A 316 -2.35 -9.63 16.42
CA ILE A 316 -2.55 -9.80 17.87
C ILE A 316 -1.79 -11.04 18.37
N ILE A 317 -1.87 -12.16 17.66
CA ILE A 317 -1.12 -13.38 18.00
C ILE A 317 0.39 -13.10 18.00
N LEU A 318 0.91 -12.42 16.98
CA LEU A 318 2.33 -12.06 16.90
C LEU A 318 2.77 -11.11 18.03
N ILE A 319 1.87 -10.22 18.49
CA ILE A 319 2.10 -9.36 19.65
C ILE A 319 2.16 -10.17 20.94
N ILE A 320 1.26 -11.15 21.13
CA ILE A 320 1.25 -12.05 22.29
C ILE A 320 2.58 -12.82 22.38
N PHE A 321 3.10 -13.29 21.23
CA PHE A 321 4.41 -13.94 21.14
C PHE A 321 5.60 -12.97 21.15
N LYS A 322 5.37 -11.65 21.36
CA LYS A 322 6.39 -10.59 21.41
C LYS A 322 7.27 -10.49 20.15
N ILE A 323 6.79 -10.99 19.01
CA ILE A 323 7.50 -10.90 17.72
C ILE A 323 7.40 -9.47 17.17
N ILE A 324 6.28 -8.79 17.45
CA ILE A 324 5.96 -7.46 16.95
C ILE A 324 5.44 -6.58 18.09
N GLY A 325 5.76 -5.29 18.08
CA GLY A 325 5.24 -4.32 19.06
C GLY A 325 3.76 -3.97 18.83
N GLY A 326 3.02 -3.73 19.92
CA GLY A 326 1.59 -3.41 19.89
C GLY A 326 1.24 -2.15 19.08
N ASN A 327 2.18 -1.22 18.94
CA ASN A 327 1.98 0.04 18.22
C ASN A 327 1.65 -0.15 16.73
N ILE A 328 1.98 -1.31 16.14
CA ILE A 328 1.67 -1.65 14.74
C ILE A 328 0.18 -1.77 14.46
N LEU A 329 -0.66 -1.98 15.50
CA LEU A 329 -2.12 -2.03 15.34
C LEU A 329 -2.70 -0.73 14.74
N ILE A 330 -2.01 0.40 14.88
CA ILE A 330 -2.43 1.68 14.31
C ILE A 330 -2.54 1.66 12.79
N LEU A 331 -1.77 0.79 12.12
CA LEU A 331 -1.80 0.66 10.66
C LEU A 331 -3.14 0.14 10.14
N PHE A 332 -3.93 -0.55 10.97
CA PHE A 332 -5.26 -1.04 10.58
C PHE A 332 -6.28 0.10 10.39
N LEU A 333 -6.02 1.30 10.91
CA LEU A 333 -6.90 2.45 10.68
C LEU A 333 -6.97 2.84 9.19
N PHE A 334 -5.89 2.67 8.42
CA PHE A 334 -5.87 2.95 6.99
C PHE A 334 -6.88 2.11 6.21
N PRO A 335 -6.79 0.76 6.18
CA PRO A 335 -7.73 -0.05 5.44
C PRO A 335 -9.17 0.07 5.98
N ILE A 336 -9.37 0.29 7.29
CA ILE A 336 -10.71 0.50 7.86
C ILE A 336 -11.33 1.79 7.31
N CYS A 337 -10.66 2.94 7.47
CA CYS A 337 -11.21 4.24 7.06
C CYS A 337 -11.39 4.31 5.53
N PHE A 338 -10.43 3.80 4.77
CA PHE A 338 -10.51 3.75 3.31
C PHE A 338 -11.61 2.82 2.81
N GLY A 339 -11.82 1.70 3.52
CA GLY A 339 -12.90 0.76 3.26
C GLY A 339 -14.28 1.37 3.47
N ILE A 340 -14.48 2.02 4.63
CA ILE A 340 -15.70 2.76 4.94
C ILE A 340 -15.95 3.83 3.87
N GLY A 341 -14.91 4.57 3.50
CA GLY A 341 -15.02 5.65 2.51
C GLY A 341 -15.42 5.19 1.13
N ASN A 342 -15.18 3.93 0.75
CA ASN A 342 -15.53 3.39 -0.56
C ASN A 342 -16.78 2.48 -0.55
N LEU A 343 -17.55 2.42 0.55
CA LEU A 343 -18.75 1.57 0.66
C LEU A 343 -19.80 1.78 -0.44
N GLU A 344 -19.91 2.98 -1.00
CA GLU A 344 -20.86 3.27 -2.08
C GLU A 344 -20.50 2.54 -3.39
N LYS A 345 -19.23 2.19 -3.58
CA LYS A 345 -18.73 1.48 -4.76
C LYS A 345 -18.79 -0.03 -4.53
N LEU A 346 -19.93 -0.67 -4.81
CA LEU A 346 -20.17 -2.11 -4.57
C LEU A 346 -19.07 -3.05 -5.14
N TYR A 347 -18.44 -2.66 -6.25
CA TYR A 347 -17.38 -3.42 -6.92
C TYR A 347 -15.98 -3.19 -6.30
N TYR A 348 -15.86 -2.41 -5.23
CA TYR A 348 -14.56 -1.95 -4.72
C TYR A 348 -13.79 -3.08 -4.03
N LYS A 349 -12.80 -3.61 -4.76
CA LYS A 349 -11.80 -4.54 -4.23
C LYS A 349 -10.65 -3.73 -3.66
N MET A 350 -10.51 -3.74 -2.33
CA MET A 350 -9.42 -3.03 -1.68
C MET A 350 -8.11 -3.71 -2.06
N PRO A 351 -7.15 -3.02 -2.68
CA PRO A 351 -5.96 -3.69 -3.16
C PRO A 351 -5.02 -4.09 -2.01
N PHE A 352 -4.17 -5.10 -2.23
CA PHE A 352 -3.53 -5.94 -1.21
C PHE A 352 -4.50 -6.76 -0.35
N ILE A 353 -5.50 -6.15 0.27
CA ILE A 353 -6.45 -6.84 1.15
C ILE A 353 -7.26 -7.89 0.37
N TYR A 354 -7.81 -7.53 -0.79
CA TYR A 354 -8.57 -8.46 -1.61
C TYR A 354 -7.69 -9.53 -2.26
N GLU A 355 -6.43 -9.22 -2.55
CA GLU A 355 -5.47 -10.20 -3.09
C GLU A 355 -5.08 -11.24 -2.03
N ILE A 356 -4.87 -10.80 -0.79
CA ILE A 356 -4.69 -11.66 0.37
C ILE A 356 -5.91 -12.57 0.53
N TYR A 357 -7.12 -12.02 0.40
CA TYR A 357 -8.35 -12.83 0.39
C TYR A 357 -8.33 -13.89 -0.72
N GLU A 358 -8.04 -13.50 -1.97
CA GLU A 358 -7.99 -14.45 -3.09
C GLU A 358 -6.94 -15.54 -2.89
N PHE A 359 -5.77 -15.16 -2.36
CA PHE A 359 -4.71 -16.11 -2.03
C PHE A 359 -5.19 -17.13 -1.00
N PHE A 360 -5.82 -16.68 0.09
CA PHE A 360 -6.40 -17.58 1.09
C PHE A 360 -7.54 -18.44 0.53
N ALA A 361 -8.38 -17.88 -0.34
CA ALA A 361 -9.46 -18.63 -0.99
C ALA A 361 -8.89 -19.74 -1.90
N LYS A 362 -7.82 -19.46 -2.64
CA LYS A 362 -7.09 -20.45 -3.46
C LYS A 362 -6.47 -21.54 -2.59
N ILE A 363 -5.82 -21.18 -1.49
CA ILE A 363 -5.26 -22.13 -0.53
C ILE A 363 -6.36 -23.04 0.05
N LYS A 364 -7.48 -22.46 0.52
CA LYS A 364 -8.61 -23.24 1.03
C LYS A 364 -9.19 -24.17 -0.03
N GLY A 365 -9.26 -23.73 -1.29
CA GLY A 365 -9.68 -24.54 -2.43
C GLY A 365 -8.72 -25.70 -2.70
N PHE A 366 -7.41 -25.46 -2.62
CA PHE A 366 -6.37 -26.49 -2.73
C PHE A 366 -6.51 -27.55 -1.62
N PHE A 367 -6.66 -27.14 -0.37
CA PHE A 367 -6.88 -28.06 0.76
C PHE A 367 -8.19 -28.85 0.66
N LYS A 368 -9.27 -28.24 0.13
CA LYS A 368 -10.52 -28.98 -0.14
C LYS A 368 -10.35 -30.04 -1.22
N LYS A 369 -9.65 -29.72 -2.31
CA LYS A 369 -9.33 -30.68 -3.38
C LYS A 369 -8.43 -31.80 -2.87
N SER A 370 -7.38 -31.49 -2.10
CA SER A 370 -6.52 -32.52 -1.53
C SER A 370 -7.25 -33.39 -0.51
N LYS A 371 -8.13 -32.83 0.32
CA LYS A 371 -8.99 -33.62 1.22
C LYS A 371 -9.94 -34.54 0.45
N LYS A 372 -10.51 -34.08 -0.67
CA LYS A 372 -11.34 -34.91 -1.56
C LYS A 372 -10.53 -36.07 -2.16
N VAL A 373 -9.34 -35.80 -2.71
CA VAL A 373 -8.42 -36.83 -3.25
C VAL A 373 -7.98 -37.81 -2.18
N ILE A 374 -7.66 -37.36 -0.95
CA ILE A 374 -7.30 -38.23 0.16
C ILE A 374 -8.50 -39.11 0.58
N SER A 375 -9.71 -38.55 0.58
CA SER A 375 -10.91 -39.32 0.91
C SER A 375 -11.26 -40.36 -0.15
N GLU A 376 -11.05 -40.04 -1.44
CA GLU A 376 -11.21 -40.96 -2.58
C GLU A 376 -10.18 -42.09 -2.51
N LYS A 377 -8.88 -41.78 -2.34
CA LYS A 377 -7.84 -42.79 -2.14
C LYS A 377 -8.07 -43.68 -0.91
N ARG A 378 -8.61 -43.14 0.19
CA ARG A 378 -8.97 -43.94 1.39
C ARG A 378 -10.14 -44.89 1.11
N LYS A 379 -11.08 -44.52 0.23
CA LYS A 379 -12.16 -45.41 -0.21
C LYS A 379 -11.62 -46.52 -1.10
N GLU A 380 -10.78 -46.19 -2.09
CA GLU A 380 -10.11 -47.18 -2.94
C GLU A 380 -9.29 -48.20 -2.12
N VAL A 381 -8.50 -47.74 -1.15
CA VAL A 381 -7.72 -48.63 -0.27
C VAL A 381 -8.61 -49.50 0.61
N LYS A 382 -9.77 -49.01 1.05
CA LYS A 382 -10.75 -49.83 1.78
C LYS A 382 -11.39 -50.88 0.87
N GLU A 383 -11.78 -50.53 -0.35
CA GLU A 383 -12.35 -51.46 -1.33
C GLU A 383 -11.34 -52.54 -1.74
N LEU A 384 -10.07 -52.17 -1.94
CA LEU A 384 -8.98 -53.11 -2.21
C LEU A 384 -8.75 -54.07 -1.03
N LYS A 385 -8.76 -53.57 0.22
CA LYS A 385 -8.66 -54.44 1.41
C LYS A 385 -9.84 -55.39 1.56
N ILE A 386 -11.05 -54.96 1.20
CA ILE A 386 -12.25 -55.80 1.23
C ILE A 386 -12.15 -56.91 0.18
N LYS A 387 -11.72 -56.59 -1.06
CA LYS A 387 -11.51 -57.59 -2.12
C LYS A 387 -10.44 -58.63 -1.76
N VAL A 388 -9.29 -58.19 -1.24
CA VAL A 388 -8.21 -59.10 -0.82
C VAL A 388 -8.60 -59.95 0.39
N GLY A 389 -9.47 -59.44 1.28
CA GLY A 389 -10.05 -60.24 2.36
C GLY A 389 -10.97 -61.34 1.84
N GLN A 390 -11.86 -61.01 0.90
CA GLN A 390 -12.79 -61.96 0.28
C GLN A 390 -12.08 -63.06 -0.52
N GLU A 391 -11.01 -62.73 -1.25
CA GLU A 391 -10.19 -63.74 -1.96
C GLU A 391 -9.49 -64.71 -0.99
N LYS A 392 -8.98 -64.20 0.14
CA LYS A 392 -8.36 -65.07 1.15
C LYS A 392 -9.36 -65.97 1.86
N ASP A 393 -10.57 -65.50 2.10
CA ASP A 393 -11.64 -66.31 2.70
C ASP A 393 -12.14 -67.38 1.72
N LEU A 394 -12.18 -67.08 0.41
CA LEU A 394 -12.47 -68.06 -0.64
C LEU A 394 -11.38 -69.14 -0.78
N GLU A 395 -10.10 -68.75 -0.79
CA GLU A 395 -8.98 -69.72 -0.80
C GLU A 395 -8.94 -70.60 0.44
N LYS A 396 -9.35 -70.05 1.61
CA LYS A 396 -9.42 -70.81 2.86
C LYS A 396 -10.56 -71.82 2.83
N ASN A 397 -11.74 -71.42 2.34
CA ASN A 397 -12.87 -72.32 2.17
C ASN A 397 -12.60 -73.42 1.14
N GLU A 398 -11.92 -73.12 0.03
CA GLU A 398 -11.51 -74.14 -0.96
C GLU A 398 -10.51 -75.15 -0.40
N LYS A 399 -9.58 -74.72 0.47
CA LYS A 399 -8.64 -75.62 1.16
C LYS A 399 -9.32 -76.50 2.19
N GLU A 400 -10.26 -75.95 2.97
CA GLU A 400 -11.06 -76.71 3.95
C GLU A 400 -12.01 -77.70 3.25
N THR A 401 -12.54 -77.36 2.07
CA THR A 401 -13.39 -78.25 1.26
C THR A 401 -12.59 -79.39 0.62
N LYS A 402 -11.33 -79.13 0.18
CA LYS A 402 -10.45 -80.19 -0.32
C LYS A 402 -9.99 -81.16 0.78
N GLN A 403 -9.72 -80.66 1.99
CA GLN A 403 -9.37 -81.52 3.14
C GLN A 403 -10.53 -82.39 3.64
N THR A 404 -11.77 -82.04 3.35
CA THR A 404 -12.95 -82.84 3.70
C THR A 404 -13.35 -83.86 2.63
N LEU A 405 -12.78 -83.77 1.42
CA LEU A 405 -12.97 -84.74 0.33
C LEU A 405 -11.87 -85.82 0.29
N ASP A 406 -10.73 -85.57 0.93
CA ASP A 406 -9.58 -86.49 1.03
C ASP A 406 -9.54 -87.32 2.34
N ASN A 407 -10.54 -87.19 3.21
CA ASN A 407 -10.81 -88.04 4.39
C ASN A 407 -12.12 -88.81 4.17
#